data_AF-A0A358N7E6-F1
#
_entry.id   AF-A0A358N7E6-F1
#
_cell.length_a   1.000
_cell.length_b   1.000
_cell.length_c   1.000
_cell.angle_alpha   90.00
_cell.angle_beta   90.00
_cell.angle_gamma   90.00
#
_symmetry.space_group_name_H-M   'P 1'
#
loop_
_entity.id
_entity.type
_entity.pdbx_description
1 polymer ?
#
loop_
_entity_poly.entity_id
_entity_poly.type
_entity_poly.pdbx_seq_one_letter_code
_entity_poly.pdbx_strand_id
1 'polypeptide(L)'
;MIIRPDGTIAAFLSGMTMISQNGNAMQNLLEWQDEKSVDDALASGDLQLAKRLAFTFAPVAPPENPDQKKQPVQKVGVPHLRARTKVSMALGDMEAAKADVQEVYLEVNRKAGWLSMRTQDLEETEKLRATVIGSSETQMK
;
A
#
# COMPACT_ATOMS: atom_id res chain seq x y z
N MET A 1 -39.16 -0.58 -22.51
CA MET A 1 -38.54 -1.46 -23.51
C MET A 1 -39.21 -1.15 -24.84
N ILE A 2 -38.52 -0.52 -25.79
CA ILE A 2 -39.10 -0.16 -27.09
C ILE A 2 -38.48 -1.09 -28.13
N ILE A 3 -39.31 -1.93 -28.73
CA ILE A 3 -38.93 -2.84 -29.80
C ILE A 3 -39.22 -2.12 -31.12
N ARG A 4 -38.19 -1.92 -31.95
CA ARG A 4 -38.37 -1.47 -33.33
C ARG A 4 -38.85 -2.65 -34.19
N PRO A 5 -39.67 -2.39 -35.22
CA PRO A 5 -40.32 -3.45 -36.01
C PRO A 5 -39.37 -4.29 -36.89
N ASP A 6 -38.06 -4.07 -36.85
CA ASP A 6 -37.05 -4.76 -37.66
C ASP A 6 -36.17 -5.73 -36.83
N GLY A 7 -36.68 -6.23 -35.70
CA GLY A 7 -36.06 -7.34 -34.95
C GLY A 7 -34.71 -7.08 -34.26
N THR A 8 -34.06 -5.93 -34.47
CA THR A 8 -32.77 -5.62 -33.84
C THR A 8 -32.93 -5.13 -32.40
N ILE A 9 -32.36 -5.88 -31.45
CA ILE A 9 -32.28 -5.49 -30.04
C ILE A 9 -31.21 -4.39 -29.91
N ALA A 10 -31.64 -3.15 -29.68
CA ALA A 10 -30.73 -2.12 -29.21
C ALA A 10 -30.35 -2.42 -27.76
N ALA A 11 -29.21 -3.08 -27.56
CA ALA A 11 -28.58 -3.25 -26.26
C ALA A 11 -28.07 -1.89 -25.77
N PHE A 12 -28.95 -1.08 -25.15
CA PHE A 12 -28.53 0.11 -24.41
C PHE A 12 -27.96 -0.32 -23.06
N LEU A 13 -26.65 -0.55 -23.07
CA LEU A 13 -25.67 -0.39 -22.00
C LEU A 13 -26.27 0.00 -20.63
N SER A 14 -26.75 -0.99 -19.89
CA SER A 14 -27.03 -0.85 -18.45
C SER A 14 -25.94 -1.52 -17.62
N GLY A 15 -24.67 -1.37 -18.04
CA GLY A 15 -23.52 -2.05 -17.44
C GLY A 15 -22.49 -1.15 -16.76
N MET A 16 -22.69 0.18 -16.70
CA MET A 16 -21.68 1.11 -16.16
C MET A 16 -21.83 1.47 -14.68
N THR A 17 -22.89 1.03 -13.99
CA THR A 17 -23.15 1.45 -12.59
C THR A 17 -22.72 0.45 -11.51
N MET A 18 -22.09 -0.67 -11.86
CA MET A 18 -21.54 -1.64 -10.88
C MET A 18 -20.01 -1.58 -10.70
N ILE A 19 -19.30 -0.69 -11.39
CA ILE A 19 -17.83 -0.60 -11.31
C ILE A 19 -17.38 0.25 -10.10
N SER A 20 -18.23 1.13 -9.59
CA SER A 20 -17.88 2.05 -8.48
C SER A 20 -17.75 1.38 -7.12
N GLN A 21 -18.25 0.15 -6.93
CA GLN A 21 -18.01 -0.64 -5.70
C GLN A 21 -16.79 -1.58 -5.81
N ASN A 22 -16.38 -1.96 -7.02
CA ASN A 22 -15.24 -2.85 -7.27
C ASN A 22 -13.88 -2.14 -7.43
N GLY A 23 -13.87 -0.80 -7.56
CA GLY A 23 -12.63 -0.03 -7.71
C GLY A 23 -11.65 -0.20 -6.53
N ASN A 24 -12.14 -0.19 -5.29
CA ASN A 24 -11.30 -0.38 -4.10
C ASN A 24 -10.78 -1.81 -3.94
N ALA A 25 -11.57 -2.82 -4.33
CA ALA A 25 -11.15 -4.22 -4.22
C ALA A 25 -10.06 -4.57 -5.24
N MET A 26 -10.18 -4.06 -6.47
CA MET A 26 -9.19 -4.25 -7.53
C MET A 26 -7.90 -3.45 -7.26
N GLN A 27 -8.01 -2.24 -6.70
CA GLN A 27 -6.85 -1.46 -6.25
C GLN A 27 -6.12 -2.17 -5.10
N ASN A 28 -6.83 -2.61 -4.06
CA ASN A 28 -6.22 -3.41 -3.00
C ASN A 28 -5.52 -4.67 -3.57
N LEU A 29 -6.16 -5.41 -4.49
CA LEU A 29 -5.53 -6.61 -5.05
C LEU A 29 -4.21 -6.31 -5.77
N LEU A 30 -4.16 -5.21 -6.53
CA LEU A 30 -2.95 -4.78 -7.23
C LEU A 30 -1.85 -4.38 -6.24
N GLU A 31 -2.21 -3.60 -5.21
CA GLU A 31 -1.27 -3.18 -4.16
C GLU A 31 -0.70 -4.36 -3.37
N TRP A 32 -1.50 -5.40 -3.13
CA TRP A 32 -1.04 -6.65 -2.50
C TRP A 32 -0.07 -7.43 -3.40
N GLN A 33 -0.28 -7.39 -4.72
CA GLN A 33 0.62 -8.04 -5.66
C GLN A 33 1.95 -7.28 -5.80
N ASP A 34 1.91 -5.96 -5.72
CA ASP A 34 3.09 -5.11 -5.66
C ASP A 34 3.92 -5.40 -4.40
N GLU A 35 3.28 -5.49 -3.22
CA GLU A 35 3.95 -5.86 -1.97
C GLU A 35 4.61 -7.24 -2.10
N LYS A 36 3.90 -8.23 -2.65
CA LYS A 36 4.46 -9.57 -2.85
C LYS A 36 5.67 -9.57 -3.78
N SER A 37 5.67 -8.75 -4.82
CA SER A 37 6.81 -8.62 -5.74
C SER A 37 8.05 -8.05 -5.04
N VAL A 38 7.85 -7.13 -4.09
CA VAL A 38 8.93 -6.62 -3.24
C VAL A 38 9.43 -7.71 -2.28
N ASP A 39 8.51 -8.47 -1.66
CA ASP A 39 8.86 -9.58 -0.77
C ASP A 39 9.66 -10.67 -1.48
N ASP A 40 9.27 -11.05 -2.71
CA ASP A 40 9.99 -12.03 -3.53
C ASP A 40 11.40 -11.54 -3.90
N ALA A 41 11.55 -10.24 -4.19
CA ALA A 41 12.86 -9.64 -4.46
C ALA A 41 13.76 -9.65 -3.21
N LEU A 42 13.19 -9.33 -2.03
CA LEU A 42 13.90 -9.42 -0.75
C LEU A 42 14.30 -10.86 -0.42
N ALA A 43 13.41 -11.83 -0.64
CA ALA A 43 13.68 -13.25 -0.42
C ALA A 43 14.75 -13.80 -1.35
N SER A 44 14.83 -13.27 -2.58
CA SER A 44 15.88 -13.60 -3.56
C SER A 44 17.22 -12.93 -3.26
N GLY A 45 17.28 -12.03 -2.26
CA GLY A 45 18.47 -11.26 -1.92
C GLY A 45 18.75 -10.08 -2.85
N ASP A 46 17.86 -9.76 -3.79
CA ASP A 46 18.00 -8.63 -4.71
C ASP A 46 17.48 -7.33 -4.09
N LEU A 47 18.31 -6.75 -3.23
CA LEU A 47 18.05 -5.48 -2.55
C LEU A 47 17.86 -4.30 -3.51
N GLN A 48 18.50 -4.31 -4.68
CA GLN A 48 18.39 -3.22 -5.66
C GLN A 48 17.03 -3.26 -6.35
N LEU A 49 16.58 -4.45 -6.74
CA LEU A 49 15.25 -4.64 -7.31
C LEU A 49 14.16 -4.33 -6.28
N ALA A 50 14.30 -4.84 -5.05
CA ALA A 50 13.36 -4.58 -3.96
C ALA A 50 13.22 -3.07 -3.68
N LYS A 51 14.36 -2.37 -3.61
CA LYS A 51 14.38 -0.90 -3.47
C LYS A 51 13.69 -0.22 -4.64
N ARG A 52 14.03 -0.58 -5.87
CA ARG A 52 13.41 0.03 -7.05
C ARG A 52 11.89 -0.14 -7.04
N LEU A 53 11.40 -1.34 -6.75
CA LEU A 53 9.98 -1.64 -6.69
C LEU A 53 9.29 -0.85 -5.57
N ALA A 54 9.78 -0.96 -4.33
CA ALA A 54 9.16 -0.29 -3.18
C ALA A 54 9.11 1.23 -3.34
N PHE A 55 10.16 1.86 -3.86
CA PHE A 55 10.19 3.32 -4.07
C PHE A 55 9.43 3.76 -5.34
N THR A 56 9.14 2.85 -6.27
CA THR A 56 8.23 3.12 -7.40
C THR A 56 6.79 3.20 -6.91
N PHE A 57 6.40 2.32 -5.98
CA PHE A 57 5.05 2.27 -5.43
C PHE A 57 4.82 3.30 -4.31
N ALA A 58 5.83 3.51 -3.46
CA ALA A 58 5.82 4.44 -2.34
C ALA A 58 6.98 5.44 -2.44
N PRO A 59 6.91 6.42 -3.36
CA PRO A 59 7.96 7.42 -3.49
C PRO A 59 8.13 8.18 -2.16
N VAL A 60 9.39 8.38 -1.74
CA VAL A 60 9.70 9.29 -0.64
C VAL A 60 9.51 10.70 -1.16
N ALA A 61 8.63 11.48 -0.54
CA ALA A 61 8.42 12.86 -0.93
C ALA A 61 9.77 13.59 -0.89
N PRO A 62 10.18 14.29 -1.97
CA PRO A 62 11.40 15.08 -1.93
C PRO A 62 11.29 16.14 -0.84
N PRO A 63 12.42 16.58 -0.25
CA PRO A 63 12.41 17.64 0.76
C PRO A 63 11.65 18.85 0.21
N GLU A 64 10.67 19.31 0.98
CA GLU A 64 9.73 20.38 0.61
C GLU A 64 10.55 21.62 0.21
N ASN A 65 10.61 21.92 -1.09
CA ASN A 65 11.17 23.17 -1.55
C ASN A 65 10.13 24.26 -1.25
N PRO A 66 10.46 25.29 -0.45
CA PRO A 66 9.50 26.31 -0.02
C PRO A 66 8.87 27.11 -1.19
N ASP A 67 9.46 27.03 -2.39
CA ASP A 67 9.01 27.72 -3.61
C ASP A 67 8.12 26.89 -4.55
N GLN A 68 7.90 25.59 -4.29
CA GLN A 68 7.06 24.75 -5.16
C GLN A 68 5.66 24.55 -4.58
N LYS A 69 4.64 24.84 -5.39
CA LYS A 69 3.23 24.53 -5.08
C LYS A 69 3.13 23.09 -4.58
N LYS A 70 2.62 22.90 -3.36
CA LYS A 70 2.41 21.59 -2.73
C LYS A 70 1.76 20.63 -3.74
N GLN A 71 2.54 19.69 -4.27
CA GLN A 71 1.97 18.60 -5.04
C GLN A 71 1.03 17.83 -4.10
N PRO A 72 -0.14 17.38 -4.58
CA PRO A 72 -1.03 16.57 -3.75
C PRO A 72 -0.24 15.35 -3.28
N VAL A 73 -0.11 15.21 -1.95
CA VAL A 73 0.52 14.03 -1.34
C VAL A 73 -0.30 12.83 -1.80
N GLN A 74 0.24 12.08 -2.74
CA GLN A 74 -0.44 10.90 -3.27
C GLN A 74 -0.55 9.91 -2.13
N LYS A 75 -1.78 9.55 -1.77
CA LYS A 75 -2.03 8.69 -0.63
C LYS A 75 -1.48 7.30 -0.97
N VAL A 76 -0.36 6.94 -0.34
CA VAL A 76 0.28 5.64 -0.53
C VAL A 76 -0.56 4.60 0.18
N GLY A 77 -0.83 3.47 -0.49
CA GLY A 77 -1.57 2.36 0.10
C GLY A 77 -0.82 1.70 1.25
N VAL A 78 -1.55 1.12 2.20
CA VAL A 78 -0.98 0.33 3.32
C VAL A 78 0.01 -0.74 2.84
N PRO A 79 -0.29 -1.56 1.80
CA PRO A 79 0.64 -2.59 1.32
C PRO A 79 1.97 -2.00 0.83
N HIS A 80 1.92 -0.85 0.15
CA HIS A 80 3.12 -0.19 -0.38
C HIS A 80 3.99 0.41 0.73
N LEU A 81 3.40 0.98 1.78
CA LEU A 81 4.14 1.47 2.95
C LEU A 81 4.77 0.31 3.76
N ARG A 82 4.10 -0.84 3.86
CA ARG A 82 4.69 -2.06 4.46
C ARG A 82 5.88 -2.55 3.64
N ALA A 83 5.73 -2.60 2.32
CA ALA A 83 6.81 -2.99 1.41
C ALA A 83 8.02 -2.06 1.58
N ARG A 84 7.79 -0.73 1.62
CA ARG A 84 8.84 0.26 1.88
C ARG A 84 9.48 0.07 3.24
N THR A 85 8.70 -0.19 4.29
CA THR A 85 9.22 -0.51 5.64
C THR A 85 10.20 -1.68 5.58
N LYS A 86 9.81 -2.81 4.97
CA LYS A 86 10.65 -4.02 4.87
C LYS A 86 11.95 -3.74 4.11
N VAL A 87 11.87 -2.99 3.01
CA VAL A 87 13.05 -2.59 2.23
C VAL A 87 13.95 -1.64 3.02
N SER A 88 13.39 -0.64 3.70
CA SER A 88 14.15 0.31 4.54
C SER A 88 14.88 -0.42 5.67
N MET A 89 14.24 -1.42 6.30
CA MET A 89 14.92 -2.32 7.25
C MET A 89 16.11 -3.05 6.62
N ALA A 90 15.92 -3.61 5.43
CA ALA A 90 16.96 -4.36 4.73
C ALA A 90 18.11 -3.46 4.24
N LEU A 91 17.84 -2.17 4.00
CA LEU A 91 18.84 -1.13 3.70
C LEU A 91 19.53 -0.57 4.96
N GLY A 92 19.04 -0.89 6.17
CA GLY A 92 19.53 -0.35 7.44
C GLY A 92 18.99 1.04 7.78
N ASP A 93 18.04 1.58 7.01
CA ASP A 93 17.39 2.87 7.27
C ASP A 93 16.22 2.69 8.26
N MET A 94 16.60 2.49 9.53
CA MET A 94 15.64 2.20 10.60
C MET A 94 14.76 3.40 10.97
N GLU A 95 15.21 4.63 10.71
CA GLU A 95 14.39 5.82 10.92
C GLU A 95 13.25 5.89 9.91
N ALA A 96 13.55 5.68 8.62
CA ALA A 96 12.52 5.60 7.58
C ALA A 96 11.55 4.43 7.86
N ALA A 97 12.07 3.26 8.22
CA ALA A 97 11.23 2.10 8.55
C ALA A 97 10.29 2.36 9.74
N LYS A 98 10.75 3.07 10.78
CA LYS A 98 9.91 3.44 11.94
C LYS A 98 8.81 4.41 11.56
N ALA A 99 9.11 5.42 10.76
CA ALA A 99 8.12 6.39 10.29
C ALA A 99 7.01 5.69 9.50
N ASP A 100 7.41 4.87 8.53
CA ASP A 100 6.50 4.14 7.65
C ASP A 100 5.61 3.17 8.41
N VAL A 101 6.19 2.32 9.27
CA VAL A 101 5.42 1.31 10.01
C VAL A 101 4.45 1.94 11.01
N GLN A 102 4.81 3.11 11.57
CA GLN A 102 3.95 3.83 12.51
C GLN A 102 2.75 4.45 11.78
N GLU A 103 2.95 4.99 10.57
CA GLU A 103 1.86 5.49 9.72
C GLU A 103 0.89 4.37 9.35
N VAL A 104 1.42 3.23 8.89
CA VAL A 104 0.61 2.04 8.59
C VAL A 104 -0.19 1.59 9.81
N TYR A 105 0.45 1.48 10.98
CA TYR A 105 -0.21 1.08 12.21
C TYR A 105 -1.38 2.01 12.56
N LEU A 106 -1.21 3.32 12.46
CA LEU A 106 -2.28 4.28 12.77
C LEU A 106 -3.46 4.14 11.80
N GLU A 107 -3.20 3.95 10.50
CA GLU A 107 -4.28 3.79 9.52
C GLU A 107 -5.05 2.47 9.73
N VAL A 108 -4.33 1.36 9.89
CA VAL A 108 -4.92 0.03 10.07
C VAL A 108 -5.65 -0.07 11.40
N ASN A 109 -5.07 0.46 12.48
CA ASN A 109 -5.70 0.48 13.79
C ASN A 109 -6.98 1.33 13.81
N ARG A 110 -6.99 2.47 13.11
CA ARG A 110 -8.21 3.28 12.94
C ARG A 110 -9.31 2.50 12.22
N LYS A 111 -8.94 1.74 11.17
CA LYS A 111 -9.88 0.92 10.40
C LYS A 111 -10.40 -0.28 11.21
N ALA A 112 -9.53 -0.96 11.95
CA ALA A 112 -9.89 -2.07 12.83
C ALA A 112 -10.77 -1.63 14.00
N GLY A 113 -10.46 -0.48 14.61
CA GLY A 113 -11.29 0.14 15.67
C GLY A 113 -12.68 0.49 15.17
N TRP A 114 -12.80 1.06 13.96
CA TRP A 114 -14.09 1.28 13.31
C TRP A 114 -14.89 -0.01 13.12
N LEU A 115 -14.22 -1.10 12.76
CA LEU A 115 -14.83 -2.42 12.57
C LEU A 115 -15.06 -3.18 13.89
N SER A 116 -14.56 -2.67 15.02
CA SER A 116 -14.52 -3.37 16.32
C SER A 116 -14.01 -4.82 16.19
N MET A 117 -13.09 -5.05 15.25
CA MET A 117 -12.61 -6.39 14.90
C MET A 117 -11.11 -6.36 14.66
N ARG A 118 -10.40 -7.34 15.22
CA ARG A 118 -8.97 -7.55 14.97
C ARG A 118 -8.80 -8.17 13.59
N THR A 119 -8.33 -7.39 12.62
CA THR A 119 -8.07 -7.86 11.25
C THR A 119 -6.71 -8.54 11.16
N GLN A 120 -6.55 -9.45 10.21
CA GLN A 120 -5.24 -10.03 9.89
C GLN A 120 -4.22 -8.92 9.55
N ASP A 121 -4.70 -7.89 8.83
CA ASP A 121 -3.90 -6.71 8.51
C ASP A 121 -3.35 -6.02 9.78
N LEU A 122 -4.17 -5.83 10.81
CA LEU A 122 -3.70 -5.25 12.08
C LEU A 122 -2.62 -6.12 12.72
N GLU A 123 -2.83 -7.44 12.76
CA GLU A 123 -1.87 -8.37 13.36
C GLU A 123 -0.52 -8.38 12.63
N GLU A 124 -0.52 -8.39 11.30
CA GLU A 124 0.69 -8.34 10.49
C GLU A 124 1.45 -7.02 10.68
N THR A 125 0.73 -5.90 10.75
CA THR A 125 1.35 -4.59 11.01
C THR A 125 1.98 -4.52 12.39
N GLU A 126 1.31 -5.05 13.42
CA GLU A 126 1.84 -5.08 14.78
C GLU A 126 3.11 -5.94 14.88
N LYS A 127 3.12 -7.10 14.22
CA LYS A 127 4.31 -7.95 14.12
C LYS A 127 5.46 -7.19 13.44
N LEU A 128 5.20 -6.56 12.29
CA LEU A 128 6.21 -5.79 11.57
C LEU A 128 6.76 -4.63 12.42
N ARG A 129 5.89 -3.89 13.12
CA ARG A 129 6.29 -2.81 14.03
C ARG A 129 7.16 -3.32 15.17
N ALA A 130 6.80 -4.45 15.78
CA ALA A 130 7.58 -5.06 16.85
C ALA A 130 8.96 -5.47 16.34
N THR A 131 9.05 -6.03 15.12
CA THR A 131 10.32 -6.36 14.47
C THR A 131 11.16 -5.13 14.19
N VAL A 132 10.59 -4.04 13.67
CA VAL A 132 11.31 -2.77 13.42
C VAL A 132 11.89 -2.22 14.72
N ILE A 133 11.09 -2.16 15.78
CA ILE A 133 11.52 -1.64 17.09
C ILE A 133 12.63 -2.52 17.68
N GLY A 134 12.41 -3.83 17.77
CA GLY A 134 13.40 -4.76 18.33
C GLY A 134 14.71 -4.83 17.52
N SER A 135 14.63 -4.74 16.20
CA SER A 135 15.81 -4.69 15.33
C SER A 135 16.59 -3.38 15.51
N SER A 136 15.90 -2.26 15.75
CA SER A 136 16.55 -0.97 15.99
C SER A 136 17.29 -0.93 17.33
N GLU A 137 16.77 -1.60 18.36
CA GLU A 137 17.43 -1.71 19.66
C GLU A 137 18.68 -2.60 19.60
N THR A 138 18.67 -3.61 18.72
CA THR A 138 19.79 -4.55 18.55
C THR A 138 20.98 -3.91 17.81
N GLN A 139 20.74 -2.92 16.95
CA GLN A 139 21.80 -2.17 16.25
C GLN A 139 22.46 -1.07 17.11
N MET A 140 21.86 -0.69 18.24
CA MET A 140 22.41 0.32 19.15
C MET A 140 23.23 -0.28 20.32
N LYS A 141 23.44 -1.61 20.33
CA LYS A 141 24.22 -2.35 21.33
C LYS A 141 25.53 -2.86 20.72
#